data_AF-A0A2U2C7B0-F1
#
_entry.id   AF-A0A2U2C7B0-F1
#
_cell.length_a   1.000
_cell.length_b   1.000
_cell.length_c   1.000
_cell.angle_alpha   90.00
_cell.angle_beta   90.00
_cell.angle_gamma   90.00
#
_symmetry.space_group_name_H-M   'P 1'
#
loop_
_entity.id
_entity.type
_entity.pdbx_description
1 polymer ?
#
loop_
_entity_poly.entity_id
_entity_poly.type
_entity_poly.pdbx_seq_one_letter_code
_entity_poly.pdbx_strand_id
1 'polypeptide(L)'
;MAGGGPQSDYLVARQALETGNYDIAIRHYARLIESVDANSAARLQLEYAHALLRANQYFQAITVADVLIQRHDGSIRASALAVRGTARHEAARERLAAGLRDGDTRALLVSAQNDINAFVAQEGTLDSTGSMRARASLITQDLQSV
;
A
#
# COMPACT_ATOMS: atom_id res chain seq x y z
N MET A 1 3.93 22.72 26.38
CA MET A 1 3.77 23.47 25.12
C MET A 1 2.84 22.67 24.24
N ALA A 2 1.74 23.27 23.80
CA ALA A 2 0.70 22.61 23.02
C ALA A 2 1.25 22.21 21.64
N GLY A 3 1.32 20.91 21.37
CA GLY A 3 1.68 20.39 20.04
C GLY A 3 0.60 20.80 19.03
N GLY A 4 1.05 21.25 17.85
CA GLY A 4 0.18 21.79 16.80
C GLY A 4 -0.98 20.86 16.45
N GLY A 5 -2.13 21.44 16.14
CA GLY A 5 -3.38 20.70 15.88
C GLY A 5 -3.31 19.74 14.68
N PRO A 6 -4.40 19.03 14.38
CA PRO A 6 -4.45 17.95 13.37
C PRO A 6 -3.86 18.33 11.99
N GLN A 7 -4.02 19.58 11.56
CA GLN A 7 -3.43 20.07 10.32
C GLN A 7 -1.89 20.11 10.35
N SER A 8 -1.30 20.45 11.50
CA SER A 8 0.15 20.44 11.70
C SER A 8 0.71 19.02 11.67
N ASP A 9 0.03 18.07 12.33
CA ASP A 9 0.45 16.67 12.32
C ASP A 9 0.37 16.06 10.91
N TYR A 10 -0.63 16.43 10.11
CA TYR A 10 -0.73 16.00 8.71
C TYR A 10 0.45 16.47 7.86
N LEU A 11 0.80 17.76 7.95
CA LEU A 11 1.91 18.32 7.18
C LEU A 11 3.25 17.68 7.57
N VAL A 12 3.45 17.40 8.87
CA VAL A 12 4.65 16.67 9.33
C VAL A 12 4.68 15.25 8.77
N ALA A 13 3.56 14.53 8.82
CA ALA A 13 3.47 13.19 8.26
C ALA A 13 3.78 13.17 6.75
N ARG A 14 3.21 14.13 6.01
CA ARG A 14 3.39 14.26 4.58
C ARG A 14 4.83 14.60 4.20
N GLN A 15 5.43 15.58 4.87
CA GLN A 15 6.83 15.94 4.66
C GLN A 15 7.76 14.76 4.99
N ALA A 16 7.48 14.03 6.07
CA ALA A 16 8.26 12.86 6.46
C ALA A 16 8.17 11.75 5.39
N LEU A 17 6.98 11.50 4.84
CA LEU A 17 6.79 10.54 3.75
C LEU A 17 7.60 10.92 2.50
N GLU A 18 7.54 12.19 2.10
CA GLU A 18 8.22 12.72 0.92
C GLU A 18 9.75 12.72 1.06
N THR A 19 10.26 12.88 2.28
CA THR A 19 11.70 12.90 2.58
C THR A 19 12.28 11.53 2.95
N GLY A 20 11.46 10.48 2.93
CA GLY A 20 11.91 9.12 3.23
C GLY A 20 11.95 8.77 4.73
N ASN A 21 11.47 9.66 5.61
CA ASN A 21 11.39 9.45 7.04
C ASN A 21 10.14 8.63 7.41
N TYR A 22 10.03 7.40 6.88
CA TYR A 22 8.78 6.63 6.93
C TYR A 22 8.32 6.30 8.36
N ASP A 23 9.22 6.03 9.30
CA ASP A 23 8.85 5.78 10.71
C ASP A 23 8.21 7.01 11.37
N ILE A 24 8.64 8.22 10.98
CA ILE A 24 8.00 9.46 11.43
C ILE A 24 6.63 9.58 10.75
N ALA A 25 6.55 9.38 9.44
CA ALA A 25 5.28 9.43 8.71
C ALA A 25 4.24 8.48 9.31
N ILE A 26 4.60 7.21 9.52
CA ILE A 26 3.75 6.16 10.11
C ILE A 26 3.20 6.60 11.47
N ARG A 27 4.07 7.07 12.38
CA ARG A 27 3.65 7.51 13.72
C ARG A 27 2.69 8.69 13.68
N HIS A 28 2.93 9.66 12.82
CA HIS A 28 2.06 10.83 12.71
C HIS A 28 0.72 10.49 12.04
N TYR A 29 0.72 9.69 10.97
CA TYR A 29 -0.52 9.22 10.34
C TYR A 29 -1.37 8.38 11.28
N ALA A 30 -0.76 7.46 12.06
CA ALA A 30 -1.50 6.66 13.05
C ALA A 30 -2.22 7.55 14.08
N ARG A 31 -1.52 8.54 14.66
CA ARG A 31 -2.12 9.51 15.61
C ARG A 31 -3.24 10.33 14.98
N LEU A 32 -3.10 10.73 13.72
CA LEU A 32 -4.14 11.47 13.01
C LEU A 32 -5.40 10.63 12.80
N ILE A 33 -5.24 9.37 12.39
CA ILE A 33 -6.37 8.45 12.15
C ILE A 33 -7.20 8.27 13.42
N GLU A 34 -6.56 8.18 14.59
CA GLU A 34 -7.26 8.09 15.89
C GLU A 34 -8.04 9.36 16.24
N SER A 35 -7.68 10.51 15.66
CA SER A 35 -8.25 11.83 15.99
C SER A 35 -9.38 12.27 15.06
N VAL A 36 -9.65 11.55 13.96
CA VAL A 36 -10.65 11.94 12.94
C VAL A 36 -11.81 10.94 12.87
N ASP A 37 -12.95 11.39 12.35
CA ASP A 37 -14.06 10.48 12.05
C ASP A 37 -13.71 9.47 10.93
N ALA A 38 -14.45 8.36 10.90
CA ALA A 38 -14.15 7.23 10.01
C ALA A 38 -14.25 7.57 8.51
N ASN A 39 -15.07 8.54 8.11
CA ASN A 39 -15.20 8.96 6.71
C ASN A 39 -14.02 9.84 6.27
N SER A 40 -13.54 10.70 7.16
CA SER A 40 -12.34 11.52 6.97
C SER A 40 -11.06 10.68 7.04
N ALA A 41 -11.12 9.49 7.65
CA ALA A 41 -9.99 8.59 7.81
C ALA A 41 -9.58 7.87 6.52
N ALA A 42 -10.45 7.66 5.53
CA ALA A 42 -10.14 6.79 4.39
C ALA A 42 -8.89 7.22 3.61
N ARG A 43 -8.75 8.54 3.35
CA ARG A 43 -7.57 9.09 2.66
C ARG A 43 -6.32 9.01 3.54
N LEU A 44 -6.45 9.29 4.84
CA LEU A 44 -5.34 9.17 5.79
C LEU A 44 -4.88 7.73 5.96
N GLN A 45 -5.80 6.77 5.99
CA GLN A 45 -5.52 5.33 6.01
C GLN A 45 -4.81 4.89 4.74
N LEU A 46 -5.17 5.45 3.58
CA LEU A 46 -4.47 5.16 2.33
C LEU A 46 -3.03 5.71 2.36
N GLU A 47 -2.84 6.95 2.81
CA GLU A 47 -1.50 7.54 2.98
C GLU A 47 -0.66 6.79 4.02
N TYR A 48 -1.29 6.31 5.10
CA TYR A 48 -0.68 5.44 6.10
C TYR A 48 -0.24 4.11 5.49
N ALA A 49 -1.11 3.44 4.71
CA ALA A 49 -0.77 2.20 4.01
C ALA A 49 0.40 2.40 3.03
N HIS A 50 0.45 3.55 2.35
CA HIS A 50 1.61 3.92 1.53
C HIS A 50 2.89 4.09 2.36
N ALA A 51 2.83 4.77 3.50
CA ALA A 51 3.99 4.94 4.38
C ALA A 51 4.51 3.58 4.90
N LEU A 52 3.61 2.68 5.32
CA LEU A 52 3.93 1.31 5.72
C LEU A 52 4.62 0.55 4.57
N LEU A 53 4.07 0.62 3.36
CA LEU A 53 4.68 -0.01 2.18
C LEU A 53 6.10 0.52 1.92
N ARG A 54 6.30 1.83 1.99
CA ARG A 54 7.61 2.46 1.78
C ARG A 54 8.63 2.13 2.88
N ALA A 55 8.16 1.82 4.07
CA ALA A 55 8.97 1.33 5.20
C ALA A 55 9.24 -0.18 5.17
N ASN A 56 8.88 -0.88 4.09
CA ASN A 56 8.94 -2.34 3.98
C ASN A 56 8.07 -3.10 5.00
N GLN A 57 7.07 -2.44 5.60
CA GLN A 57 6.12 -3.06 6.53
C GLN A 57 4.95 -3.69 5.75
N TYR A 58 5.25 -4.64 4.85
CA TYR A 58 4.34 -5.12 3.83
C TYR A 58 3.05 -5.71 4.37
N PHE A 59 3.12 -6.58 5.39
CA PHE A 59 1.92 -7.21 5.95
C PHE A 59 0.98 -6.21 6.63
N GLN A 60 1.52 -5.18 7.30
CA GLN A 60 0.69 -4.12 7.87
C GLN A 60 0.03 -3.29 6.75
N ALA A 61 0.77 -2.95 5.69
CA ALA A 61 0.23 -2.26 4.52
C ALA A 61 -0.90 -3.07 3.87
N ILE A 62 -0.75 -4.40 3.78
CA ILE A 62 -1.77 -5.31 3.26
C ILE A 62 -3.04 -5.24 4.11
N THR A 63 -2.93 -5.33 5.43
CA THR A 63 -4.07 -5.30 6.34
C THR A 63 -4.84 -3.98 6.24
N VAL A 64 -4.15 -2.83 6.26
CA VAL A 64 -4.80 -1.52 6.16
C VAL A 64 -5.48 -1.36 4.80
N ALA A 65 -4.80 -1.73 3.71
CA ALA A 65 -5.37 -1.62 2.37
C ALA A 65 -6.56 -2.56 2.15
N ASP A 66 -6.58 -3.75 2.76
CA ASP A 66 -7.73 -4.67 2.69
C ASP A 66 -9.01 -4.05 3.27
N VAL A 67 -8.91 -3.37 4.42
CA VAL A 67 -10.04 -2.65 5.01
C VAL A 67 -10.58 -1.58 4.06
N LEU A 68 -9.68 -0.84 3.39
CA LEU A 68 -10.08 0.19 2.42
C LEU A 68 -10.78 -0.40 1.19
N ILE A 69 -10.28 -1.53 0.68
CA ILE A 69 -10.86 -2.22 -0.49
C ILE A 69 -12.26 -2.75 -0.18
N GLN A 70 -12.51 -3.21 1.05
CA GLN A 70 -13.81 -3.75 1.45
C GLN A 70 -14.87 -2.66 1.70
N ARG A 71 -14.46 -1.45 2.07
CA ARG A 71 -15.37 -0.39 2.56
C ARG A 71 -15.61 0.73 1.56
N HIS A 72 -14.79 0.83 0.53
CA HIS A 72 -14.85 1.92 -0.43
C HIS A 72 -14.90 1.39 -1.86
N ASP A 73 -15.36 2.24 -2.76
CA ASP A 73 -15.33 2.04 -4.20
C ASP A 73 -14.57 3.19 -4.88
N GLY A 74 -14.50 3.16 -6.21
CA GLY A 74 -13.84 4.21 -7.00
C GLY A 74 -12.36 4.36 -6.68
N SER A 75 -11.87 5.61 -6.65
CA SER A 75 -10.44 5.92 -6.58
C SER A 75 -9.74 5.46 -5.30
N ILE A 76 -10.43 5.45 -4.15
CA ILE A 76 -9.88 4.94 -2.89
C ILE A 76 -9.63 3.44 -3.01
N ARG A 77 -10.63 2.68 -3.48
CA ARG A 77 -10.49 1.23 -3.72
C ARG A 77 -9.40 0.93 -4.73
N ALA A 78 -9.35 1.68 -5.83
CA ALA A 78 -8.31 1.54 -6.85
C ALA A 78 -6.92 1.70 -6.24
N SER A 79 -6.70 2.80 -5.53
CA SER A 79 -5.40 3.11 -4.93
C SER A 79 -5.01 2.07 -3.88
N ALA A 80 -5.98 1.60 -3.07
CA ALA A 80 -5.75 0.55 -2.10
C ALA A 80 -5.41 -0.79 -2.76
N LEU A 81 -6.02 -1.15 -3.90
CA LEU A 81 -5.63 -2.33 -4.69
C LEU A 81 -4.17 -2.22 -5.17
N ALA A 82 -3.76 -1.06 -5.69
CA ALA A 82 -2.38 -0.85 -6.12
C ALA A 82 -1.38 -0.99 -4.95
N VAL A 83 -1.70 -0.43 -3.78
CA VAL A 83 -0.88 -0.56 -2.56
C VAL A 83 -0.81 -2.00 -2.09
N ARG A 84 -1.95 -2.68 -1.95
CA ARG A 84 -2.02 -4.06 -1.45
C ARG A 84 -1.33 -5.04 -2.39
N GLY A 85 -1.56 -4.90 -3.70
CA GLY A 85 -0.91 -5.72 -4.71
C GLY A 85 0.60 -5.51 -4.73
N THR A 86 1.05 -4.26 -4.59
CA THR A 86 2.48 -3.93 -4.48
C THR A 86 3.10 -4.53 -3.22
N ALA A 87 2.46 -4.37 -2.06
CA ALA A 87 2.95 -4.93 -0.80
C ALA A 87 3.03 -6.46 -0.82
N ARG A 88 2.03 -7.14 -1.41
CA ARG A 88 2.05 -8.60 -1.60
C ARG A 88 3.19 -9.05 -2.50
N HIS A 89 3.45 -8.32 -3.58
CA HIS A 89 4.56 -8.62 -4.48
C HIS A 89 5.92 -8.47 -3.78
N GLU A 90 6.15 -7.37 -3.06
CA GLU A 90 7.44 -7.19 -2.36
C GLU A 90 7.60 -8.20 -1.20
N ALA A 91 6.53 -8.54 -0.47
CA ALA A 91 6.57 -9.62 0.53
C ALA A 91 6.93 -10.98 -0.10
N ALA A 92 6.42 -11.28 -1.29
CA ALA A 92 6.82 -12.48 -2.02
C ALA A 92 8.29 -12.44 -2.45
N ARG A 93 8.79 -11.27 -2.88
CA ARG A 93 10.20 -11.10 -3.28
C ARG A 93 11.17 -11.25 -2.11
N GLU A 94 10.80 -10.81 -0.91
CA GLU A 94 11.59 -11.10 0.30
C GLU A 94 11.67 -12.60 0.57
N ARG A 95 10.56 -13.33 0.43
CA ARG A 95 10.55 -14.79 0.57
C ARG A 95 11.40 -15.48 -0.49
N LEU A 96 11.27 -15.07 -1.74
CA LEU A 96 12.09 -15.55 -2.85
C LEU A 96 13.59 -15.32 -2.61
N ALA A 97 13.96 -14.14 -2.12
CA ALA A 97 15.33 -13.80 -1.76
C ALA A 97 15.85 -14.67 -0.60
N ALA A 98 14.98 -15.06 0.34
CA ALA A 98 15.28 -16.03 1.38
C ALA A 98 15.27 -17.50 0.89
N GLY A 99 15.06 -17.75 -0.41
CA GLY A 99 15.02 -19.07 -1.01
C GLY A 99 13.71 -19.84 -0.81
N LEU A 100 12.70 -19.21 -0.20
CA LEU A 100 11.39 -19.83 0.06
C LEU A 100 10.55 -19.78 -1.22
N ARG A 101 10.27 -20.97 -1.79
CA ARG A 101 9.49 -21.17 -3.03
C ARG A 101 8.29 -22.09 -2.79
N ASP A 102 7.65 -21.91 -1.66
CA ASP A 102 6.53 -22.73 -1.20
C ASP A 102 5.17 -22.15 -1.60
N GLY A 103 4.10 -22.84 -1.19
CA GLY A 103 2.72 -22.44 -1.47
C GLY A 103 2.37 -21.04 -0.96
N ASP A 104 2.93 -20.60 0.16
CA ASP A 104 2.73 -19.27 0.71
C ASP A 104 3.31 -18.18 -0.20
N THR A 105 4.51 -18.42 -0.74
CA THR A 105 5.17 -17.51 -1.70
C THR A 105 4.33 -17.41 -2.97
N ARG A 106 3.83 -18.55 -3.48
CA ARG A 106 2.93 -18.58 -4.64
C ARG A 106 1.62 -17.85 -4.36
N ALA A 107 1.03 -18.04 -3.18
CA ALA A 107 -0.23 -17.41 -2.80
C ALA A 107 -0.11 -15.88 -2.73
N LEU A 108 1.02 -15.36 -2.23
CA LEU A 108 1.29 -13.92 -2.24
C LEU A 108 1.37 -13.38 -3.67
N LEU A 109 2.10 -14.05 -4.56
CA LEU A 109 2.24 -13.63 -5.96
C LEU A 109 0.90 -13.68 -6.72
N VAL A 110 0.12 -14.75 -6.57
CA VAL A 110 -1.22 -14.85 -7.18
C VAL A 110 -2.14 -13.76 -6.66
N SER A 111 -2.13 -13.51 -5.36
CA SER A 111 -2.94 -12.44 -4.75
C SER A 111 -2.49 -11.04 -5.20
N ALA A 112 -1.18 -10.84 -5.37
CA ALA A 112 -0.63 -9.61 -5.94
C ALA A 112 -1.09 -9.42 -7.38
N GLN A 113 -1.00 -10.45 -8.21
CA GLN A 113 -1.44 -10.42 -9.60
C GLN A 113 -2.92 -10.04 -9.71
N ASN A 114 -3.78 -10.64 -8.89
CA ASN A 114 -5.21 -10.36 -8.87
C ASN A 114 -5.50 -8.90 -8.50
N ASP A 115 -4.84 -8.36 -7.48
CA ASP A 115 -5.01 -6.96 -7.07
C ASP A 115 -4.55 -5.97 -8.15
N ILE A 116 -3.37 -6.21 -8.74
CA ILE A 116 -2.82 -5.34 -9.77
C ILE A 116 -3.67 -5.42 -11.05
N ASN A 117 -4.15 -6.61 -11.44
CA ASN A 117 -5.05 -6.74 -12.57
C ASN A 117 -6.37 -6.02 -12.33
N ALA A 118 -6.93 -6.12 -11.11
CA ALA A 118 -8.14 -5.39 -10.74
C ALA A 118 -7.94 -3.88 -10.76
N PHE A 119 -6.76 -3.37 -10.39
CA PHE A 119 -6.40 -1.96 -10.53
C PHE A 119 -6.29 -1.53 -12.00
N VAL A 120 -5.54 -2.28 -12.82
CA VAL A 120 -5.30 -1.97 -14.24
C VAL A 120 -6.60 -2.05 -15.05
N ALA A 121 -7.54 -2.90 -14.67
CA ALA A 121 -8.86 -3.00 -15.29
C ALA A 121 -9.77 -1.79 -15.02
N GLN A 122 -9.45 -0.94 -14.03
CA GLN A 122 -10.19 0.31 -13.85
C GLN A 122 -9.79 1.29 -14.95
N GLU A 123 -10.73 1.58 -15.85
CA GLU A 123 -10.51 2.56 -16.92
C GLU A 123 -10.27 3.96 -16.31
N GLY A 124 -9.06 4.49 -16.50
CA GLY A 124 -8.69 5.80 -15.98
C GLY A 124 -7.19 6.09 -16.04
N THR A 125 -6.84 7.37 -15.90
CA THR A 125 -5.47 7.91 -15.95
C THR A 125 -4.56 7.50 -14.78
N LEU A 126 -5.03 6.62 -13.89
CA LEU A 126 -4.34 6.26 -12.64
C LEU A 126 -3.03 5.49 -12.85
N ASP A 127 -2.84 4.86 -14.02
CA ASP A 127 -1.58 4.24 -14.45
C ASP A 127 -1.01 4.92 -15.71
N SER A 128 -0.97 6.26 -15.72
CA SER A 128 -0.51 7.04 -16.88
C SER A 128 0.94 6.74 -17.28
N THR A 129 1.78 6.33 -16.33
CA THR A 129 3.19 5.96 -16.57
C THR A 129 3.39 4.47 -16.87
N GLY A 130 2.34 3.64 -16.79
CA GLY A 130 2.44 2.20 -17.02
C GLY A 130 3.12 1.42 -15.89
N SER A 131 3.35 2.04 -14.73
CA SER A 131 4.07 1.45 -13.60
C SER A 131 3.40 0.19 -13.06
N MET A 132 2.06 0.17 -12.98
CA MET A 132 1.35 -1.01 -12.49
C MET A 132 1.27 -2.11 -13.53
N ARG A 133 1.17 -1.78 -14.82
CA ARG A 133 1.32 -2.79 -15.90
C ARG A 133 2.70 -3.43 -15.90
N ALA A 134 3.77 -2.64 -15.75
CA ALA A 134 5.13 -3.17 -15.63
C ALA A 134 5.26 -4.10 -14.42
N ARG A 135 4.67 -3.72 -13.28
CA ARG A 135 4.63 -4.57 -12.08
C ARG A 135 3.87 -5.88 -12.30
N ALA A 136 2.76 -5.86 -13.03
CA ALA A 136 2.04 -7.09 -13.40
C ALA A 136 2.93 -8.07 -14.17
N SER A 137 3.76 -7.57 -15.10
CA SER A 137 4.73 -8.39 -15.83
C SER A 137 5.80 -8.99 -14.93
N LEU A 138 6.31 -8.23 -13.95
CA LEU A 138 7.28 -8.73 -12.97
C LEU A 138 6.67 -9.85 -12.09
N ILE A 139 5.43 -9.67 -11.60
CA ILE A 139 4.73 -10.71 -10.83
C ILE A 139 4.60 -12.01 -11.64
N THR A 140 4.26 -11.89 -12.93
CA THR A 140 4.19 -13.04 -13.84
C THR A 140 5.54 -13.75 -14.00
N GLN A 141 6.65 -13.01 -14.04
CA GLN A 141 8.00 -13.60 -14.08
C GLN A 141 8.34 -14.31 -12.78
N ASP A 142 8.09 -13.67 -11.63
CA ASP A 142 8.35 -14.25 -10.32
C ASP A 142 7.51 -15.52 -10.09
N LEU A 143 6.27 -15.59 -10.60
CA LEU A 143 5.42 -16.79 -10.57
C LEU A 143 6.00 -18.00 -11.32
N GLN A 144 6.87 -17.79 -12.31
CA GLN A 144 7.57 -18.86 -13.01
C GLN A 144 8.75 -19.40 -12.20
N SER A 145 9.20 -18.65 -11.19
CA SER A 145 10.35 -18.97 -10.33
C SER A 145 9.96 -19.65 -9.00
N VAL A 146 8.66 -19.81 -8.75
CA VAL A 146 8.06 -20.46 -7.57
C VAL A 146 7.40 -21.78 -7.93
#